data_AF-A0A357TM99-F1
#
_entry.id   AF-A0A357TM99-F1
#
_cell.length_a   1.000
_cell.length_b   1.000
_cell.length_c   1.000
_cell.angle_alpha   90.00
_cell.angle_beta   90.00
_cell.angle_gamma   90.00
#
_symmetry.space_group_name_H-M   'P 1'
#
loop_
_entity.id
_entity.type
_entity.pdbx_description
1 polymer ?
#
loop_
_entity_poly.entity_id
_entity_poly.type
_entity_poly.pdbx_seq_one_letter_code
_entity_poly.pdbx_strand_id
1 'polypeptide(L)'
;MKQPATLPTLRRQGAALTVLALAVVLAALAGLCFGSQGYTPLQLWQAWCSGDPQNAVYRVLLHVRWPRTLAGLLAGSALAAAGVLLQAVLNNAMASPNVIGVNAGAGLAALCAAALWPAHPNAVQPAA
;
A
#
# COMPACT_ATOMS: atom_id res chain seq x y z
N MET A 1 27.07 2.00 24.41
CA MET A 1 27.81 0.79 24.00
C MET A 1 26.82 -0.17 23.35
N LYS A 2 26.77 -0.28 22.01
CA LYS A 2 25.90 -1.24 21.31
C LYS A 2 26.48 -2.64 21.52
N GLN A 3 25.84 -3.48 22.34
CA GLN A 3 26.23 -4.88 22.49
C GLN A 3 26.18 -5.58 21.12
N PRO A 4 27.21 -6.35 20.73
CA PRO A 4 27.20 -7.08 19.47
C PRO A 4 26.06 -8.10 19.48
N ALA A 5 25.24 -8.09 18.43
CA ALA A 5 24.11 -9.02 18.28
C ALA A 5 24.62 -10.46 18.37
N THR A 6 24.07 -11.24 19.30
CA THR A 6 24.43 -12.65 19.45
C THR A 6 23.85 -13.45 18.28
N LEU A 7 24.59 -14.43 17.74
CA LEU A 7 24.19 -15.29 16.61
C LEU A 7 22.71 -15.75 16.60
N PRO A 8 22.07 -16.14 17.74
CA PRO A 8 20.65 -16.50 17.75
C PRO A 8 19.70 -15.35 17.42
N THR A 9 20.04 -14.09 17.74
CA THR A 9 19.18 -12.92 17.46
C THR A 9 19.12 -12.60 15.96
N LEU A 10 20.24 -12.70 15.25
CA LEU A 10 20.32 -12.49 13.80
C LEU A 10 19.50 -13.54 13.04
N ARG A 11 19.56 -14.80 13.46
CA ARG A 11 18.78 -15.88 12.85
C ARG A 11 17.27 -15.71 13.05
N ARG A 12 16.86 -15.22 14.22
CA ARG A 12 15.46 -14.90 14.54
C ARG A 12 14.95 -13.68 13.76
N GLN A 13 15.77 -12.65 13.58
CA GLN A 13 15.46 -11.49 12.75
C GLN A 13 15.29 -11.88 11.28
N GLY A 14 16.21 -12.70 10.73
CA GLY A 14 16.09 -13.22 9.38
C GLY A 14 14.79 -14.01 9.16
N ALA A 15 14.46 -14.91 10.09
CA ALA A 15 13.20 -15.65 10.03
C ALA A 15 11.96 -14.75 10.15
N ALA A 16 12.00 -13.70 10.98
CA ALA A 16 10.90 -12.74 11.07
C ALA A 16 10.71 -11.95 9.76
N LEU A 17 11.81 -11.51 9.14
CA LEU A 17 11.76 -10.80 7.86
C LEU A 17 11.24 -11.68 6.73
N THR A 18 11.63 -12.96 6.65
CA THR A 18 11.11 -13.87 5.63
C THR A 18 9.62 -14.12 5.82
N VAL A 19 9.16 -14.31 7.06
CA VAL A 19 7.73 -14.47 7.37
C VAL A 19 6.94 -13.22 7.00
N LEU A 20 7.44 -12.03 7.32
CA LEU A 20 6.78 -10.77 6.96
C LEU A 20 6.75 -10.56 5.45
N ALA A 21 7.86 -10.84 4.74
CA ALA A 21 7.90 -10.76 3.29
C ALA A 21 6.89 -11.71 2.64
N LEU A 22 6.80 -12.95 3.12
CA LEU A 22 5.81 -13.91 2.67
C LEU A 22 4.38 -13.43 2.95
N ALA A 23 4.13 -12.88 4.13
CA ALA A 23 2.83 -12.32 4.49
C ALA A 23 2.43 -11.16 3.57
N VAL A 24 3.37 -10.28 3.18
CA VAL A 24 3.12 -9.19 2.23
C VAL A 24 2.77 -9.75 0.84
N VAL A 25 3.48 -10.76 0.35
CA VAL A 25 3.17 -11.41 -0.94
C VAL A 25 1.79 -12.05 -0.90
N LEU A 26 1.46 -12.79 0.16
CA LEU A 26 0.16 -13.42 0.34
C LEU A 26 -0.96 -12.37 0.44
N ALA A 27 -0.74 -11.27 1.15
CA ALA A 27 -1.70 -10.18 1.24
C ALA A 27 -1.93 -9.48 -0.11
N ALA A 28 -0.86 -9.29 -0.90
CA ALA A 28 -0.97 -8.73 -2.25
C ALA A 28 -1.77 -9.65 -3.18
N LEU A 29 -1.50 -10.96 -3.17
CA LEU A 29 -2.27 -11.95 -3.93
C LEU A 29 -3.73 -12.01 -3.47
N ALA A 30 -3.96 -11.99 -2.16
CA ALA A 30 -5.31 -11.91 -1.60
C ALA A 30 -6.03 -10.63 -2.07
N GLY A 31 -5.37 -9.47 -2.05
CA GLY A 31 -5.93 -8.22 -2.54
C GLY A 31 -6.28 -8.22 -4.04
N LEU A 32 -5.60 -9.06 -4.84
CA LEU A 32 -5.96 -9.27 -6.25
C LEU A 32 -7.16 -10.21 -6.42
N CYS A 33 -7.36 -11.18 -5.52
CA CYS A 33 -8.47 -12.14 -5.58
C CYS A 33 -9.77 -11.61 -4.95
N PHE A 34 -9.67 -10.89 -3.83
CA PHE A 34 -10.81 -10.37 -3.08
C PHE A 34 -11.22 -8.96 -3.54
N GLY A 35 -12.51 -8.75 -3.71
CA GLY A 35 -13.10 -7.45 -4.07
C GLY A 35 -14.62 -7.55 -4.19
N SER A 36 -15.25 -6.55 -4.83
CA SER A 36 -16.72 -6.54 -5.02
C SER A 36 -17.25 -7.76 -5.75
N GLN A 37 -16.45 -8.35 -6.64
CA GLN A 37 -16.66 -9.64 -7.26
C GLN A 37 -15.51 -10.57 -6.90
N GLY A 38 -15.80 -11.75 -6.35
CA GLY A 38 -14.77 -12.74 -6.06
C GLY A 38 -14.28 -13.39 -7.35
N TYR A 39 -12.97 -13.28 -7.64
CA TYR A 39 -12.37 -13.97 -8.78
C TYR A 39 -11.49 -15.10 -8.30
N THR A 40 -11.56 -16.24 -8.97
CA THR A 40 -10.62 -17.35 -8.68
C THR A 40 -9.24 -17.01 -9.23
N PRO A 41 -8.15 -17.53 -8.62
CA PRO A 41 -6.79 -17.33 -9.13
C PRO A 41 -6.63 -17.78 -10.59
N LEU A 42 -7.35 -18.84 -10.98
CA LEU A 42 -7.34 -19.34 -12.35
C LEU A 42 -7.99 -18.34 -13.33
N GLN A 43 -9.10 -17.71 -12.95
CA GLN A 43 -9.75 -16.68 -13.78
C GLN A 43 -8.86 -15.45 -13.95
N LEU A 44 -8.18 -15.03 -12.88
CA LEU A 44 -7.22 -13.92 -12.93
C LEU A 44 -6.04 -14.26 -13.84
N TRP A 45 -5.51 -15.48 -13.74
CA TRP A 45 -4.43 -15.96 -14.60
C TRP A 45 -4.86 -16.02 -16.07
N GLN A 46 -6.04 -16.56 -16.36
CA GLN A 46 -6.61 -16.61 -17.71
C GLN A 46 -6.88 -15.21 -18.26
N ALA A 47 -7.41 -14.29 -17.46
CA ALA A 47 -7.62 -12.91 -17.85
C ALA A 47 -6.29 -12.21 -18.18
N TRP A 48 -5.25 -12.45 -17.37
CA TRP A 48 -3.91 -11.91 -17.62
C TRP A 48 -3.28 -12.47 -18.90
N CYS A 49 -3.36 -13.78 -19.12
CA CYS A 49 -2.82 -14.43 -20.32
C CYS A 49 -3.59 -14.11 -21.60
N SER A 50 -4.91 -13.93 -21.52
CA SER A 50 -5.74 -13.57 -22.67
C SER A 50 -5.47 -12.14 -23.13
N GLY A 51 -5.15 -11.22 -22.21
CA GLY A 51 -4.83 -9.83 -22.53
C GLY A 51 -5.96 -9.07 -23.23
N ASP A 52 -7.19 -9.60 -23.21
CA ASP A 52 -8.32 -9.08 -23.97
C ASP A 52 -8.90 -7.84 -23.27
N PRO A 53 -8.84 -6.65 -23.89
CA PRO A 53 -9.43 -5.43 -23.32
C PRO A 53 -10.94 -5.48 -23.15
N GLN A 54 -11.65 -6.38 -23.86
CA GLN A 54 -13.11 -6.55 -23.74
C GLN A 54 -13.49 -7.42 -22.54
N ASN A 55 -12.55 -8.17 -21.97
CA ASN A 55 -12.80 -9.00 -20.80
C ASN A 55 -12.95 -8.14 -19.54
N ALA A 56 -14.14 -8.19 -18.92
CA ALA A 56 -14.45 -7.44 -17.69
C ALA A 56 -13.47 -7.75 -16.54
N VAL A 57 -13.04 -9.01 -16.40
CA VAL A 57 -12.09 -9.44 -15.36
C VAL A 57 -10.73 -8.77 -15.57
N TYR A 58 -10.25 -8.73 -16.82
CA TYR A 58 -8.98 -8.10 -17.19
C TYR A 58 -9.00 -6.59 -16.93
N ARG A 59 -10.10 -5.91 -17.29
CA ARG A 59 -10.27 -4.47 -17.03
C ARG A 59 -10.22 -4.15 -15.54
N VAL A 60 -10.97 -4.88 -14.71
CA VAL A 60 -10.98 -4.67 -13.25
C VAL A 60 -9.61 -4.97 -12.64
N LEU A 61 -8.93 -6.02 -13.12
CA LEU A 61 -7.60 -6.36 -12.66
C LEU A 61 -6.62 -5.22 -12.92
N LEU A 62 -6.55 -4.70 -14.15
CA LEU A 62 -5.59 -3.67 -14.54
C LEU A 62 -5.92 -2.25 -14.06
N HIS A 63 -7.19 -1.84 -14.10
CA HIS A 63 -7.57 -0.44 -13.85
C HIS A 63 -7.93 -0.18 -12.38
N VAL A 64 -8.23 -1.22 -11.61
CA VAL A 64 -8.70 -1.06 -10.23
C VAL A 64 -7.79 -1.78 -9.25
N ARG A 65 -7.63 -3.10 -9.39
CA ARG A 65 -6.97 -3.92 -8.36
C ARG A 65 -5.46 -3.73 -8.37
N TRP A 66 -4.83 -3.83 -9.53
CA TRP A 66 -3.39 -3.66 -9.69
C TRP A 66 -2.89 -2.30 -9.17
N PRO A 67 -3.43 -1.14 -9.63
CA PRO A 67 -2.99 0.16 -9.14
C PRO A 67 -3.28 0.34 -7.65
N ARG A 68 -4.40 -0.17 -7.13
CA ARG A 68 -4.73 -0.09 -5.70
C ARG A 68 -3.78 -0.89 -4.83
N THR A 69 -3.43 -2.12 -5.23
CA THR A 69 -2.47 -2.96 -4.51
C THR A 69 -1.08 -2.32 -4.50
N LEU A 70 -0.63 -1.80 -5.65
CA LEU A 70 0.64 -1.06 -5.73
C LEU A 70 0.63 0.20 -4.87
N ALA A 71 -0.43 1.01 -4.93
CA ALA A 71 -0.56 2.20 -4.09
C ALA A 71 -0.52 1.85 -2.60
N GLY A 72 -1.19 0.76 -2.19
CA GLY A 72 -1.15 0.27 -0.81
C GLY A 72 0.25 -0.16 -0.36
N LEU A 73 0.98 -0.90 -1.20
CA LEU A 73 2.36 -1.31 -0.92
C LEU A 73 3.30 -0.11 -0.81
N LEU A 74 3.21 0.83 -1.76
CA LEU A 74 4.03 2.04 -1.76
C LEU A 74 3.72 2.93 -0.54
N ALA A 75 2.44 3.20 -0.27
CA ALA A 75 2.02 4.00 0.87
C ALA A 75 2.44 3.35 2.20
N GLY A 76 2.24 2.03 2.35
CA GLY A 76 2.67 1.29 3.54
C GLY A 76 4.18 1.34 3.75
N SER A 77 4.96 1.17 2.68
CA SER A 77 6.43 1.26 2.75
C SER A 77 6.91 2.66 3.13
N ALA A 78 6.30 3.71 2.56
CA ALA A 78 6.62 5.09 2.85
C ALA A 78 6.28 5.45 4.31
N LEU A 79 5.13 4.98 4.82
CA LEU A 79 4.73 5.17 6.22
C LEU A 79 5.68 4.44 7.19
N ALA A 80 6.09 3.22 6.87
CA ALA A 80 7.07 2.49 7.67
C ALA A 80 8.42 3.21 7.72
N ALA A 81 8.92 3.68 6.58
CA ALA A 81 10.15 4.46 6.49
C ALA A 81 10.06 5.78 7.26
N ALA A 82 8.98 6.55 7.06
CA ALA A 82 8.74 7.79 7.79
C ALA A 82 8.67 7.57 9.31
N GLY A 83 8.05 6.47 9.75
CA GLY A 83 7.98 6.09 11.16
C GLY A 83 9.37 5.86 11.77
N VAL A 84 10.20 5.03 11.14
CA VAL A 84 11.56 4.75 11.60
C VAL A 84 12.43 6.02 11.60
N LEU A 85 12.33 6.84 10.55
CA LEU A 85 13.06 8.10 10.48
C LEU A 85 12.68 9.05 11.61
N LEU A 86 11.37 9.22 11.87
CA LEU A 86 10.91 10.12 12.92
C LEU A 86 11.26 9.59 14.32
N GLN A 87 11.14 8.28 14.54
CA GLN A 87 11.56 7.63 15.78
C GLN A 87 13.06 7.84 16.04
N ALA A 88 13.89 7.80 14.98
CA ALA A 88 15.33 8.05 15.08
C ALA A 88 15.67 9.52 15.35
N VAL A 89 15.03 10.47 14.64
CA VAL A 89 15.26 11.91 14.80
C VAL A 89 14.83 12.40 16.18
N LEU A 90 13.65 11.96 16.65
CA LEU A 90 13.13 12.34 17.96
C LEU A 90 13.72 11.51 19.10
N ASN A 91 14.52 10.48 18.77
CA ASN A 91 15.06 9.51 19.71
C ASN A 91 13.96 8.96 20.66
N ASN A 92 12.78 8.71 20.10
CA ASN A 92 11.58 8.30 20.84
C ASN A 92 10.86 7.20 20.05
N ALA A 93 10.96 5.97 20.54
CA ALA A 93 10.38 4.79 19.90
C ALA A 93 8.84 4.82 19.84
N MET A 94 8.18 5.67 20.63
CA MET A 94 6.72 5.88 20.59
C MET A 94 6.30 6.99 19.63
N ALA A 95 7.25 7.68 19.00
CA ALA A 95 6.92 8.71 18.02
C ALA A 95 6.28 8.10 16.76
N SER A 96 5.28 8.81 16.23
CA SER A 96 4.55 8.44 15.03
C SER A 96 4.50 9.62 14.06
N PRO A 97 4.58 9.40 12.74
CA PRO A 97 4.48 10.45 11.72
C PRO A 97 3.22 11.31 11.82
N ASN A 98 2.17 10.81 12.47
CA ASN A 98 0.92 11.54 12.62
C ASN A 98 1.01 12.72 13.62
N VAL A 99 2.04 12.77 14.48
CA VAL A 99 2.16 13.77 15.56
C VAL A 99 2.68 15.13 15.04
N ILE A 100 3.41 15.14 13.92
CA ILE A 100 4.04 16.35 13.36
C ILE A 100 3.12 17.19 12.46
N GLY A 101 1.81 16.90 12.45
CA GLY A 101 0.80 17.71 11.75
C GLY A 101 0.71 17.50 10.23
N VAL A 102 1.55 16.64 9.65
CA VAL A 102 1.57 16.37 8.19
C VAL A 102 0.23 15.86 7.67
N ASN A 103 -0.45 14.99 8.42
CA ASN A 103 -1.75 14.44 8.02
C ASN A 103 -2.86 15.52 8.04
N ALA A 104 -2.86 16.39 9.05
CA ALA A 104 -3.81 17.50 9.14
C ALA A 104 -3.60 18.50 7.99
N GLY A 105 -2.33 18.84 7.68
CA GLY A 105 -1.99 19.69 6.55
C GLY A 105 -2.41 19.10 5.20
N ALA A 106 -2.15 17.81 4.98
CA ALA A 106 -2.58 17.12 3.77
C ALA A 106 -4.12 17.11 3.61
N GLY A 107 -4.86 16.85 4.70
CA GLY A 107 -6.31 16.89 4.72
C GLY A 107 -6.88 18.29 4.42
N LEU A 108 -6.31 19.34 5.01
CA LEU A 108 -6.67 20.72 4.73
C LEU A 108 -6.39 21.07 3.27
N ALA A 109 -5.21 20.71 2.73
CA ALA A 109 -4.86 20.96 1.34
C ALA A 109 -5.81 20.25 0.37
N ALA A 110 -6.17 18.99 0.64
CA ALA A 110 -7.15 18.25 -0.14
C ALA A 110 -8.54 18.90 -0.12
N LEU A 111 -8.98 19.38 1.06
CA LEU A 111 -10.24 20.10 1.20
C LEU A 111 -10.22 21.43 0.44
N CYS A 112 -9.15 22.22 0.58
CA CYS A 112 -8.98 23.48 -0.15
C CYS A 112 -8.96 23.24 -1.66
N ALA A 113 -8.26 22.21 -2.14
CA ALA A 113 -8.25 21.85 -3.56
C ALA A 113 -9.66 21.50 -4.05
N ALA A 114 -10.41 20.68 -3.30
CA ALA A 114 -11.78 20.33 -3.65
C ALA A 114 -12.76 21.51 -3.61
N ALA A 115 -12.59 22.43 -2.65
CA ALA A 115 -13.49 23.57 -2.45
C ALA A 115 -13.21 24.74 -3.41
N LEU A 116 -11.94 25.03 -3.68
CA LEU A 116 -11.52 26.17 -4.51
C LEU A 116 -11.41 25.81 -6.00
N TRP A 117 -11.23 24.52 -6.32
CA TRP A 117 -11.17 24.01 -7.68
C TRP A 117 -12.26 22.96 -7.92
N PRO A 118 -13.55 23.36 -7.90
CA PRO A 118 -14.64 22.44 -8.20
C PRO A 118 -14.42 21.86 -9.60
N ALA A 119 -14.38 20.54 -9.68
CA ALA A 119 -13.83 19.74 -10.76
C ALA A 119 -14.07 20.32 -12.17
N HIS A 120 -12.98 20.57 -12.91
CA HIS A 120 -13.05 20.50 -14.38
C HIS A 120 -13.57 19.10 -14.73
N PRO A 121 -14.45 18.90 -15.73
CA PRO A 121 -15.14 17.62 -16.01
C PRO A 121 -14.25 16.36 -16.19
N ASN A 122 -12.92 16.52 -16.24
CA ASN A 122 -11.92 15.46 -16.33
C ASN A 122 -11.11 15.23 -15.03
N ALA A 123 -11.32 16.03 -13.98
CA ALA A 123 -10.45 16.04 -12.80
C ALA A 123 -10.75 14.90 -11.82
N VAL A 124 -12.01 14.49 -11.71
CA VAL A 124 -12.43 13.28 -10.97
C VAL A 124 -13.76 12.83 -11.57
N GLN A 125 -13.75 11.92 -12.54
CA GLN A 125 -14.97 11.13 -12.77
C GLN A 125 -15.06 10.15 -11.60
N PRO A 126 -16.07 10.26 -10.72
CA PRO A 126 -16.33 9.17 -9.79
C PRO A 126 -16.59 7.94 -10.66
N ALA A 127 -15.73 6.94 -10.55
CA ALA A 127 -15.94 5.64 -11.15
C ALA A 127 -17.20 5.05 -10.50
N ALA A 128 -18.34 5.29 -11.13
CA ALA A 128 -19.60 4.63 -10.88
C ALA A 128 -19.55 3.20 -11.44
#